data_AF-A0A432QBV6-F1
#
_entry.id   AF-A0A432QBV6-F1
#
_cell.length_a   1.000
_cell.length_b   1.000
_cell.length_c   1.000
_cell.angle_alpha   90.00
_cell.angle_beta   90.00
_cell.angle_gamma   90.00
#
_symmetry.space_group_name_H-M   'P 1'
#
loop_
_entity.id
_entity.type
_entity.pdbx_description
1 polymer ?
#
loop_
_entity_poly.entity_id
_entity_poly.type
_entity_poly.pdbx_seq_one_letter_code
_entity_poly.pdbx_strand_id
1 'polypeptide(L)' 'MTTQTIMTARDIDRSLDRISLEILEKNHGIDELAIVGIHTGGVFLADRIHKRILANEQGDMPLGSLDITL' A
#
# COMPACT_ATOMS: atom_id res chain seq x y z
N MET A 1 11.81 22.07 -20.54
CA MET A 1 12.13 21.48 -19.23
C MET A 1 12.41 20.01 -19.45
N THR A 2 13.56 19.50 -19.02
CA THR A 2 13.91 18.08 -19.17
C THR A 2 13.35 17.32 -17.95
N THR A 3 12.46 16.37 -18.18
CA THR A 3 11.87 15.56 -17.11
C THR A 3 12.87 14.50 -16.66
N GLN A 4 13.20 14.50 -15.37
CA GLN A 4 14.04 13.47 -14.76
C GLN A 4 13.16 12.45 -14.04
N THR A 5 13.34 11.17 -14.38
CA THR A 5 12.65 10.07 -13.70
C THR A 5 13.32 9.81 -12.35
N ILE A 6 12.56 9.91 -11.27
CA ILE A 6 13.04 9.64 -9.90
C ILE A 6 12.93 8.15 -9.55
N MET A 7 11.83 7.51 -9.97
CA MET A 7 11.58 6.09 -9.75
C MET A 7 11.07 5.45 -11.04
N THR A 8 11.67 4.32 -11.40
CA THR A 8 11.15 3.45 -12.46
C THR A 8 9.99 2.60 -11.92
N ALA A 9 9.22 1.98 -12.81
CA ALA A 9 8.18 1.03 -12.41
C ALA A 9 8.71 -0.08 -11.49
N ARG A 10 9.90 -0.62 -11.81
CA ARG A 10 10.56 -1.64 -10.99
C ARG A 10 10.99 -1.11 -9.63
N ASP A 11 11.32 0.18 -9.51
CA ASP A 11 11.64 0.77 -8.21
C ASP A 11 10.38 0.89 -7.34
N ILE A 12 9.26 1.30 -7.94
CA ILE A 12 7.97 1.41 -7.26
C ILE A 12 7.51 0.02 -6.78
N ASP A 13 7.61 -1.02 -7.62
CA ASP A 13 7.21 -2.37 -7.24
C ASP A 13 8.02 -2.88 -6.03
N ARG A 14 9.36 -2.72 -6.06
CA ARG A 14 10.21 -3.09 -4.92
C ARG A 14 9.88 -2.31 -3.66
N SER A 15 9.60 -1.01 -3.80
CA SER A 15 9.20 -0.18 -2.66
C SER A 15 7.87 -0.64 -2.06
N LEU A 16 6.89 -0.99 -2.89
CA LEU A 16 5.59 -1.50 -2.44
C LEU A 16 5.73 -2.85 -1.72
N ASP A 17 6.55 -3.77 -2.24
CA ASP A 17 6.85 -5.04 -1.57
C ASP A 17 7.46 -4.80 -0.18
N ARG A 18 8.48 -3.92 -0.11
CA ARG A 18 9.14 -3.60 1.16
C ARG A 18 8.17 -2.99 2.17
N ILE A 19 7.36 -2.02 1.75
CA ILE A 19 6.36 -1.37 2.62
C ILE A 19 5.35 -2.40 3.14
N SER A 20 4.90 -3.31 2.28
CA SER A 20 3.91 -4.34 2.65
C SER A 20 4.45 -5.26 3.76
N LEU A 21 5.71 -5.71 3.62
CA LEU A 21 6.38 -6.52 4.63
C LEU A 21 6.62 -5.75 5.93
N GLU A 22 7.11 -4.51 5.85
CA GLU A 22 7.33 -3.66 7.03
C GLU A 22 6.03 -3.41 7.82
N ILE A 23 4.89 -3.27 7.13
CA ILE A 23 3.57 -3.13 7.78
C ILE A 23 3.23 -4.41 8.54
N LEU A 24 3.39 -5.58 7.92
CA LEU A 24 3.10 -6.87 8.55
C LEU A 24 3.98 -7.12 9.79
N GLU A 25 5.29 -6.92 9.66
CA GLU A 25 6.24 -7.12 10.74
C GLU A 25 5.94 -6.21 11.95
N LYS A 26 5.56 -4.95 11.70
CA LYS A 26 5.25 -4.00 12.79
C LYS A 26 3.95 -4.30 13.52
N ASN A 27 2.97 -4.89 12.83
CA ASN A 27 1.63 -5.15 13.39
C ASN A 27 1.44 -6.61 13.82
N HIS A 28 2.46 -7.46 13.66
CA HIS A 28 2.44 -8.88 14.03
C HIS A 28 1.35 -9.69 13.32
N GLY A 29 1.05 -9.34 12.06
CA GLY A 29 0.01 -9.97 11.24
C GLY A 29 -1.06 -8.98 10.77
N ILE A 30 -2.21 -9.53 10.39
CA ILE A 30 -3.33 -8.77 9.78
C ILE A 30 -4.58 -8.68 10.66
N ASP A 31 -4.62 -9.38 11.80
CA ASP A 31 -5.85 -9.57 12.59
C ASP A 31 -6.44 -8.25 13.12
N GLU A 32 -5.59 -7.29 13.48
CA GLU A 32 -5.99 -5.96 13.98
C GLU A 32 -5.51 -4.83 13.04
N LEU A 33 -5.43 -5.11 11.74
CA LEU A 33 -4.93 -4.17 10.74
C LEU A 33 -6.02 -3.79 9.73
N ALA A 34 -6.04 -2.52 9.33
CA ALA A 34 -6.83 -2.02 8.22
C ALA A 34 -5.99 -1.05 7.38
N ILE A 35 -6.23 -1.00 6.08
CA ILE A 35 -5.59 -0.05 5.17
C ILE A 35 -6.61 0.97 4.68
N VAL A 36 -6.26 2.26 4.73
CA VAL A 36 -7.10 3.35 4.20
C VAL A 36 -6.32 4.18 3.20
N GLY A 37 -6.83 4.25 1.96
CA GLY A 37 -6.25 5.09 0.91
C GLY A 37 -6.84 6.49 0.88
N ILE A 38 -6.01 7.52 0.89
CA ILE A 38 -6.46 8.91 0.76
C ILE A 38 -6.48 9.34 -0.71
N HIS A 39 -7.54 9.99 -1.16
CA HIS A 39 -7.64 10.53 -2.52
C HIS A 39 -6.59 11.63 -2.78
N THR A 40 -6.11 11.81 -4.00
CA THR A 40 -6.52 11.17 -5.28
C THR A 40 -5.65 9.99 -5.72
N GLY A 41 -4.39 9.91 -5.25
CA GLY A 41 -3.45 8.84 -5.63
C GLY A 41 -3.27 7.72 -4.62
N GLY A 42 -3.52 7.98 -3.33
CA GLY A 42 -3.27 7.03 -2.24
C GLY A 42 -4.18 5.80 -2.28
N VAL A 43 -5.38 5.91 -2.86
CA VAL A 43 -6.32 4.80 -3.04
C VAL A 43 -5.73 3.67 -3.87
N PHE A 44 -5.01 4.00 -4.96
CA PHE A 44 -4.39 2.98 -5.81
C PHE A 44 -3.19 2.31 -5.14
N LEU A 45 -2.43 3.05 -4.33
CA LEU A 45 -1.32 2.49 -3.57
C LEU A 45 -1.82 1.60 -2.43
N ALA A 46 -2.89 2.02 -1.74
CA ALA A 46 -3.56 1.26 -0.70
C ALA A 46 -4.05 -0.09 -1.21
N ASP A 47 -4.73 -0.14 -2.35
CA ASP A 47 -5.16 -1.39 -2.99
C ASP A 47 -3.98 -2.29 -3.37
N ARG A 48 -2.88 -1.73 -3.89
CA ARG A 48 -1.67 -2.51 -4.21
C ARG A 48 -1.00 -3.09 -2.97
N ILE A 49 -0.89 -2.33 -1.90
CA ILE A 49 -0.32 -2.79 -0.62
C ILE A 49 -1.22 -3.88 -0.03
N HIS A 50 -2.53 -3.65 0.01
CA HIS A 50 -3.52 -4.63 0.48
C HIS A 50 -3.38 -5.98 -0.22
N LYS A 51 -3.33 -5.98 -1.55
CA LYS A 51 -3.13 -7.22 -2.34
C LYS A 51 -1.80 -7.91 -2.06
N ARG A 52 -0.71 -7.15 -1.91
CA ARG A 52 0.62 -7.71 -1.59
C ARG A 52 0.66 -8.31 -0.18
N ILE A 53 0.01 -7.68 0.79
CA ILE A 53 -0.13 -8.22 2.14
C ILE A 53 -0.91 -9.54 2.11
N LEU A 54 -2.10 -9.56 1.48
CA LEU A 54 -2.92 -10.78 1.39
C LEU A 54 -2.33 -11.89 0.51
N ALA A 55 -1.34 -11.58 -0.33
CA ALA A 55 -0.59 -12.60 -1.06
C ALA A 55 0.38 -13.38 -0.16
N ASN A 56 0.81 -12.79 0.96
CA ASN A 56 1.72 -13.39 1.93
C ASN A 56 0.99 -13.95 3.16
N GLU A 57 -0.16 -13.39 3.52
CA GLU A 57 -0.97 -13.78 4.68
C GLU A 57 -2.39 -14.19 4.24
N GLN A 58 -2.92 -15.27 4.80
CA GLN A 58 -4.29 -15.69 4.53
C GLN A 58 -5.26 -15.02 5.52
N GLY A 59 -6.20 -14.23 5.01
CA GLY A 59 -7.26 -13.64 5.83
C GLY A 59 -8.01 -12.53 5.11
N ASP A 60 -8.83 -11.80 5.88
CA ASP A 60 -9.61 -10.66 5.39
C ASP A 60 -9.18 -9.40 6.15
N MET A 61 -8.38 -8.57 5.48
CA MET A 61 -7.93 -7.28 6.01
C MET A 61 -8.78 -6.16 5.40
N PRO A 62 -9.46 -5.32 6.19
CA PRO A 62 -10.30 -4.26 5.63
C PRO A 62 -9.51 -3.24 4.79
N LEU A 63 -10.10 -2.84 3.66
CA LEU A 63 -9.61 -1.77 2.80
C LEU A 63 -10.67 -0.66 2.69
N GLY A 64 -10.28 0.57 3.04
CA GLY A 64 -11.12 1.76 2.95
C GLY A 64 -10.53 2.84 2.07
N SER A 65 -11.32 3.88 1.80
CA SER A 65 -10.84 5.11 1.18
C SER A 65 -11.38 6.33 1.89
N LEU A 66 -10.61 7.43 1.86
CA LEU A 66 -10.98 8.70 2.47
C LEU A 66 -10.75 9.83 1.45
N ASP A 67 -11.77 10.68 1.29
CA ASP A 67 -11.63 11.95 0.58
C ASP A 67 -11.48 13.06 1.61
N ILE A 68 -10.40 13.82 1.52
CA ILE A 68 -10.05 14.92 2.45
C ILE A 68 -10.24 16.29 1.81
N THR A 69 -10.81 16.37 0.61
CA THR A 69 -11.11 17.64 -0.06
C THR A 69 -12.47 18.19 0.39
N LEU A 70 -12.46 18.92 1.51
CA LEU A 70 -13.59 19.71 2.04
C LEU A 70 -13.20 21.20 2.11
#